data_AF-A0A967MZL2-F1
#
_entry.id   AF-A0A967MZL2-F1
#
_cell.length_a   1.000
_cell.length_b   1.000
_cell.length_c   1.000
_cell.angle_alpha   90.00
_cell.angle_beta   90.00
_cell.angle_gamma   90.00
#
_symmetry.space_group_name_H-M   'P 1'
#
loop_
_entity.id
_entity.type
_entity.pdbx_description
1 polymer ?
#
loop_
_entity_poly.entity_id
_entity_poly.type
_entity_poly.pdbx_seq_one_letter_code
_entity_poly.pdbx_strand_id
1 'polypeptide(L)' 'MITIGLTGGIASGKSTVAEALKALGAVVIDADRLGHRVYEPGSPGFQKIVNAFGHDVVAADGTINRRVLGGKVFGDP' A
#
# COMPACT_ATOMS: atom_id res chain seq x y z
N MET A 1 -10.89 11.96 -19.78
CA MET A 1 -10.81 11.92 -18.31
C MET A 1 -9.46 12.48 -17.91
N ILE A 2 -9.39 13.43 -16.99
CA ILE A 2 -8.14 14.04 -16.52
C ILE A 2 -7.75 13.34 -15.22
N THR A 3 -6.48 12.94 -15.10
CA THR A 3 -5.92 12.36 -13.88
C THR A 3 -5.03 13.39 -13.20
N ILE A 4 -5.27 13.63 -11.91
CA ILE A 4 -4.53 14.60 -11.11
C ILE A 4 -3.85 13.86 -9.97
N GLY A 5 -2.54 14.03 -9.82
CA GLY A 5 -1.76 13.48 -8.72
C GLY A 5 -1.79 14.41 -7.50
N LEU A 6 -2.38 13.97 -6.40
CA LEU A 6 -2.32 14.67 -5.11
C LEU A 6 -1.19 14.08 -4.27
N THR A 7 -0.16 14.88 -3.99
CA THR A 7 1.03 14.48 -3.23
C THR A 7 1.37 15.48 -2.13
N GLY A 8 2.32 15.15 -1.26
CA GLY A 8 2.71 15.93 -0.08
C GLY A 8 3.31 15.06 1.01
N GLY A 9 4.05 15.69 1.93
CA GLY A 9 4.70 15.01 3.06
C GLY A 9 3.72 14.39 4.07
N ILE A 10 4.24 13.67 5.05
CA ILE A 10 3.45 13.15 6.18
C ILE A 10 2.77 14.32 6.90
N ALA A 11 1.51 14.13 7.30
CA ALA A 11 0.69 15.15 7.98
C ALA A 11 0.46 16.46 7.21
N SER A 12 0.73 16.53 5.91
CA SER A 12 0.51 17.73 5.09
C SER A 12 -0.95 18.03 4.72
N GLY A 13 -1.92 17.28 5.27
CA GLY A 13 -3.34 17.48 4.98
C GLY A 13 -3.85 16.88 3.66
N LYS A 14 -3.11 15.97 3.01
CA LYS A 14 -3.54 15.32 1.74
C LYS A 14 -4.94 14.70 1.84
N SER A 15 -5.23 13.99 2.91
CA SER A 15 -6.55 13.35 3.12
C SER A 15 -7.67 14.39 3.20
N THR A 16 -7.41 15.55 3.83
CA THR A 16 -8.38 16.66 3.88
C THR A 16 -8.65 17.23 2.49
N VAL A 17 -7.60 17.45 1.68
CA VAL A 17 -7.75 17.94 0.31
C VAL A 17 -8.46 16.89 -0.57
N ALA A 18 -8.15 15.60 -0.41
CA ALA A 18 -8.80 14.52 -1.14
C ALA A 18 -10.31 14.47 -0.86
N GLU A 19 -10.73 14.59 0.42
CA GLU A 19 -12.15 14.64 0.77
C GLU A 19 -12.84 15.90 0.24
N ALA A 20 -12.16 17.05 0.23
CA ALA A 20 -12.70 18.26 -0.39
C ALA A 20 -12.93 18.09 -1.90
N LEU A 21 -11.96 17.50 -2.63
CA LEU A 21 -12.10 17.21 -4.05
C LEU A 21 -13.24 16.22 -4.32
N LYS A 22 -13.37 15.20 -3.46
CA LYS A 22 -14.46 14.22 -3.53
C LYS A 22 -15.83 14.87 -3.33
N ALA A 23 -15.96 15.80 -2.39
CA ALA A 23 -17.18 16.56 -2.17
C ALA A 23 -17.57 17.43 -3.40
N LEU A 24 -16.58 17.82 -4.21
CA LEU A 24 -16.77 18.53 -5.48
C LEU A 24 -17.03 17.58 -6.68
N GLY A 25 -17.15 16.27 -6.44
CA GLY A 25 -17.48 15.27 -7.47
C GLY A 25 -16.26 14.55 -8.06
N ALA A 26 -15.05 14.76 -7.53
CA ALA A 26 -13.90 13.99 -7.98
C ALA A 26 -13.98 12.53 -7.50
N VAL A 27 -13.60 11.61 -8.38
CA VAL A 27 -13.34 10.22 -7.99
C VAL A 27 -11.93 10.16 -7.41
N VAL A 28 -11.83 9.84 -6.12
CA VAL A 28 -10.54 9.73 -5.42
C VAL A 28 -10.06 8.28 -5.45
N ILE A 29 -8.81 8.12 -5.92
CA ILE A 29 -8.09 6.85 -5.87
C ILE A 29 -6.97 6.98 -4.85
N ASP A 30 -7.09 6.27 -3.73
CA ASP A 30 -6.08 6.26 -2.66
C ASP A 30 -5.02 5.19 -2.96
N ALA A 31 -3.82 5.65 -3.33
CA ALA A 31 -2.69 4.78 -3.65
C ALA A 31 -2.15 4.03 -2.42
N ASP A 32 -2.16 4.63 -1.24
CA ASP A 32 -1.68 3.98 -0.01
C ASP A 32 -2.60 2.81 0.35
N ARG A 33 -3.92 3.02 0.29
CA ARG A 33 -4.90 1.96 0.55
C ARG A 33 -4.86 0.87 -0.51
N LEU A 34 -4.64 1.22 -1.78
CA LEU A 34 -4.49 0.23 -2.85
C LEU A 34 -3.21 -0.57 -2.69
N GLY A 35 -2.09 0.09 -2.34
CA GLY A 35 -0.80 -0.57 -2.12
C GLY A 35 -0.90 -1.69 -1.07
N HIS A 36 -1.61 -1.45 0.04
CA HIS A 36 -1.85 -2.49 1.05
C HIS A 36 -2.68 -3.67 0.51
N ARG A 37 -3.72 -3.40 -0.29
CA ARG A 37 -4.59 -4.44 -0.86
C ARG A 37 -3.89 -5.34 -1.88
N VAL A 38 -2.86 -4.83 -2.56
CA VAL A 38 -2.15 -5.60 -3.59
C VAL A 38 -1.55 -6.89 -3.05
N TYR A 39 -1.24 -6.97 -1.75
CA TYR A 39 -0.65 -8.15 -1.13
C TYR A 39 -1.47 -8.73 0.04
N GLU A 40 -2.78 -8.49 0.04
CA GLU A 40 -3.69 -9.21 0.96
C GLU A 40 -3.68 -10.73 0.67
N PRO A 41 -3.95 -11.59 1.68
CA PRO A 41 -4.00 -13.03 1.50
C PRO A 41 -4.89 -13.44 0.31
N GLY A 42 -4.37 -14.34 -0.53
CA GLY A 42 -5.05 -14.80 -1.74
C GLY A 42 -4.87 -13.89 -2.97
N SER A 43 -4.22 -12.74 -2.83
CA SER A 43 -3.90 -11.90 -3.99
C SER A 43 -2.70 -12.45 -4.79
N PRO A 44 -2.58 -12.12 -6.08
CA PRO A 44 -1.38 -12.42 -6.85
C PRO A 44 -0.12 -11.76 -6.27
N GLY A 45 -0.25 -10.58 -5.64
CA GLY A 45 0.86 -9.88 -5.02
C GLY A 45 1.38 -10.59 -3.77
N PHE A 46 0.47 -11.18 -2.98
CA PHE A 46 0.85 -12.01 -1.83
C PHE A 46 1.75 -13.18 -2.27
N GLN A 47 1.31 -13.95 -3.27
CA GLN A 47 2.09 -15.09 -3.76
C GLN A 47 3.46 -14.66 -4.30
N LYS A 48 3.53 -13.53 -5.03
CA LYS A 48 4.80 -13.00 -5.54
C LYS A 48 5.76 -12.62 -4.41
N ILE A 49 5.26 -12.00 -3.34
CA ILE A 49 6.09 -11.67 -2.18
C ILE A 49 6.60 -12.94 -1.49
N VAL A 50 5.72 -13.92 -1.23
CA VAL A 50 6.13 -15.19 -0.59
C VAL A 50 7.15 -15.93 -1.45
N ASN A 51 6.97 -15.97 -2.78
CA ASN A 51 7.91 -16.62 -3.68
C ASN A 51 9.28 -15.93 -3.72
N ALA A 52 9.32 -14.61 -3.62
CA ALA A 52 10.56 -13.84 -3.71
C ALA A 52 11.31 -13.79 -2.37
N PHE A 53 10.59 -13.67 -1.25
CA PHE A 53 11.18 -13.41 0.06
C PHE A 53 11.08 -14.58 1.04
N GLY A 54 10.40 -15.67 0.67
CA GLY A 54 10.19 -16.84 1.53
C GLY A 54 8.92 -16.74 2.39
N HIS A 55 8.54 -17.86 3.00
CA HIS A 55 7.30 -17.96 3.79
C HIS A 55 7.41 -17.33 5.19
N ASP A 56 8.62 -17.04 5.67
CA ASP A 56 8.85 -16.38 6.95
C ASP A 56 8.35 -14.93 7.00
N VAL A 57 8.02 -14.34 5.85
CA VAL A 57 7.35 -13.03 5.77
C VAL A 57 5.84 -13.09 6.02
N VAL A 58 5.26 -14.28 6.20
CA VAL A 58 3.83 -14.47 6.50
C VAL A 58 3.63 -14.57 8.01
N ALA A 59 2.74 -13.75 8.56
CA ALA A 59 2.37 -13.75 9.97
C ALA A 59 1.43 -14.93 10.31
N ALA A 60 1.23 -15.17 11.61
CA ALA A 60 0.36 -16.24 12.10
C ALA A 60 -1.11 -16.08 11.68
N ASP A 61 -1.56 -14.86 11.40
CA ASP A 61 -2.89 -14.56 10.87
C ASP A 61 -3.02 -14.74 9.35
N GLY A 62 -1.95 -15.19 8.68
CA GLY A 62 -1.90 -15.43 7.25
C GLY A 62 -1.60 -14.18 6.41
N THR A 63 -1.42 -13.01 7.03
CA THR A 63 -1.09 -11.75 6.33
C THR A 63 0.41 -11.55 6.18
N ILE A 64 0.82 -10.59 5.33
CA ILE A 64 2.25 -10.23 5.20
C ILE A 64 2.72 -9.45 6.43
N ASN A 65 3.74 -9.96 7.11
CA ASN A 65 4.45 -9.27 8.18
C ASN A 65 5.38 -8.19 7.59
N ARG A 66 4.89 -6.96 7.53
CA ARG A 66 5.63 -5.81 6.98
C ARG A 66 6.93 -5.50 7.70
N ARG A 67 7.06 -5.83 9.00
CA ARG A 67 8.32 -5.60 9.75
C ARG A 67 9.41 -6.56 9.26
N VAL A 68 9.07 -7.84 9.09
CA VAL A 68 10.00 -8.85 8.57
C VAL A 68 10.35 -8.55 7.11
N LEU A 69 9.34 -8.31 6.27
CA LEU A 69 9.56 -7.96 4.87
C LEU A 69 10.41 -6.70 4.72
N GLY A 70 10.13 -5.65 5.50
CA GLY A 70 10.93 -4.42 5.50
C GLY A 70 12.38 -4.66 5.88
N GLY A 71 12.64 -5.53 6.87
CA GLY A 71 14.01 -5.92 7.23
C GLY A 71 14.75 -6.60 6.07
N LYS A 72 14.06 -7.42 5.25
CA LYS A 72 14.65 -8.05 4.07
C LYS A 72 14.86 -7.08 2.91
N VAL A 73 13.92 -6.17 2.68
CA VAL A 73 13.96 -5.22 1.55
C VAL A 73 14.98 -4.11 1.78
N PHE A 74 15.12 -3.62 3.01
CA PHE A 74 16.00 -2.50 3.35
C PHE A 74 17.30 -2.94 4.04
N GLY A 75 17.47 -4.23 4.32
CA GLY A 75 18.61 -4.77 5.08
C GLY A 75 19.82 -5.15 4.25
N ASP A 76 19.70 -5.24 2.92
CA ASP A 76 20.81 -5.55 2.01
C ASP A 76 20.70 -4.65 0.75
N PRO A 77 21.49 -3.56 0.67
CA PRO A 77 21.40 -2.55 -0.39
C PRO A 77 21.82 -3.01 -1.79
#